data_AF-A0A2M8DWY4-F1
#
_entry.id   AF-A0A2M8DWY4-F1
#
_cell.length_a   1.000
_cell.length_b   1.000
_cell.length_c   1.000
_cell.angle_alpha   90.00
_cell.angle_beta   90.00
_cell.angle_gamma   90.00
#
_symmetry.space_group_name_H-M   'P 1'
#
loop_
_entity.id
_entity.type
_entity.pdbx_description
1 polymer ?
#
loop_
_entity_poly.entity_id
_entity_poly.type
_entity_poly.pdbx_seq_one_letter_code
_entity_poly.pdbx_strand_id
1 'polypeptide(L)'
;VYLGRDVFGTLERAEQHEWWLDNGKGGYASGTVAGTLTRRYHGLLIAPLHAHLQRHLLFAKADAELLEGDRVIPLHTNRWGSGAIEPHGHLSIESFRLDGRMPVWHYRLDELLIEARIWMEHGRHSTSLAWCLLENPAQRKVQLRVRLLTNMRDHHGVTGFDSPSPAQQISDREIDVNYPDCPTLHFHSRCGVAEQAHFWVEDFDLPIERERGLPDRDRHLCVGYMTFPIHLGHWFGLTASIEIDEPAAYYMEDAMRRFQARDLAMLTNTKIISPAFSSAPAWIDQLLLAADSFVIRYGQDDTHGRDAIVAGYPWFGEWGRDSMIALPGLLLATGHYQQARRLLLGYLPLVERGMLPNFFPGDGETPQYNTADAALWYIEAWCAYLVGIKDLPSVAEAWPVLQQIIVHYRDGTRHGIVMDVEDGLLFAGEAGIQLTWMDAKVGDTVITPR
;
A
#
# COMPACT_ATOMS: atom_id res chain seq x y z
N VAL A 1 -4.21 12.45 13.34
CA VAL A 1 -5.50 12.58 12.62
C VAL A 1 -6.60 12.00 13.50
N TYR A 2 -7.73 12.70 13.67
CA TYR A 2 -8.87 12.25 14.47
C TYR A 2 -10.17 12.66 13.77
N LEU A 3 -11.12 11.74 13.67
CA LEU A 3 -12.46 11.92 13.12
C LEU A 3 -13.48 11.49 14.19
N GLY A 4 -14.42 12.36 14.50
CA GLY A 4 -15.46 12.10 15.49
C GLY A 4 -16.75 11.59 14.87
N ARG A 5 -17.76 11.39 15.72
CA ARG A 5 -19.09 10.89 15.35
C ARG A 5 -19.82 11.74 14.30
N ASP A 6 -19.47 13.02 14.17
CA ASP A 6 -20.02 13.94 13.17
C ASP A 6 -19.70 13.53 11.72
N VAL A 7 -18.58 12.82 11.53
CA VAL A 7 -18.18 12.23 10.24
C VAL A 7 -19.00 10.97 9.95
N PHE A 8 -19.25 10.15 10.98
CA PHE A 8 -19.89 8.84 10.85
C PHE A 8 -21.43 8.88 10.88
N GLY A 9 -22.03 10.05 11.12
CA GLY A 9 -23.49 10.22 11.12
C GLY A 9 -24.15 10.03 9.75
N THR A 10 -23.38 10.08 8.66
CA THR A 10 -23.83 9.80 7.28
C THR A 10 -22.74 9.07 6.53
N LEU A 11 -23.10 8.07 5.73
CA LEU A 11 -22.12 7.28 4.99
C LEU A 11 -21.30 8.14 4.02
N GLU A 12 -21.94 9.09 3.34
CA GLU A 12 -21.30 9.93 2.32
C GLU A 12 -20.15 10.77 2.88
N ARG A 13 -20.25 11.21 4.14
CA ARG A 13 -19.16 11.93 4.82
C ARG A 13 -18.04 10.99 5.22
N ALA A 14 -18.37 9.83 5.76
CA ALA A 14 -17.37 8.86 6.17
C ALA A 14 -16.57 8.30 4.97
N GLU A 15 -17.21 8.14 3.80
CA GLU A 15 -16.54 7.66 2.58
C GLU A 15 -15.59 8.68 1.93
N GLN A 16 -15.63 9.95 2.35
CA GLN A 16 -14.64 10.97 1.92
C GLN A 16 -13.27 10.80 2.59
N HIS A 17 -13.18 9.93 3.60
CA HIS A 17 -11.96 9.67 4.34
C HIS A 17 -11.51 8.22 4.13
N GLU A 18 -10.30 8.07 3.63
CA GLU A 18 -9.64 6.77 3.41
C GLU A 18 -8.43 6.64 4.33
N TRP A 19 -8.06 5.40 4.65
CA TRP A 19 -6.83 5.06 5.34
C TRP A 19 -5.96 4.18 4.46
N TRP A 20 -4.66 4.22 4.71
CA TRP A 20 -3.66 3.54 3.90
C TRP A 20 -2.55 2.94 4.77
N LEU A 21 -2.14 1.72 4.45
CA LEU A 21 -1.00 1.03 5.02
C LEU A 21 -0.21 0.35 3.91
N ASP A 22 1.11 0.39 3.99
CA ASP A 22 2.01 -0.38 3.13
C ASP A 22 2.78 -1.42 3.96
N ASN A 23 3.50 -2.31 3.28
CA ASN A 23 4.40 -3.27 3.91
C ASN A 23 5.88 -3.14 3.50
N GLY A 24 6.29 -2.07 2.81
CA GLY A 24 7.67 -1.90 2.32
C GLY A 24 8.10 -2.90 1.23
N LYS A 25 7.20 -3.78 0.77
CA LYS A 25 7.41 -4.72 -0.36
C LYS A 25 6.50 -4.41 -1.55
N GLY A 26 5.87 -3.24 -1.54
CA GLY A 26 4.94 -2.83 -2.57
C GLY A 26 3.53 -3.41 -2.44
N GLY A 27 3.24 -4.19 -1.40
CA GLY A 27 1.87 -4.53 -1.02
C GLY A 27 1.30 -3.50 -0.04
N TYR A 28 -0.02 -3.47 0.07
CA TYR A 28 -0.74 -2.50 0.88
C TYR A 28 -2.10 -3.01 1.37
N ALA A 29 -2.67 -2.27 2.31
CA ALA A 29 -4.04 -2.37 2.77
C ALA A 29 -4.67 -0.96 2.76
N SER A 30 -5.91 -0.85 2.31
CA SER A 30 -6.62 0.43 2.28
C SER A 30 -8.13 0.24 2.29
N GLY A 31 -8.84 1.29 2.71
CA GLY A 31 -10.30 1.33 2.68
C GLY A 31 -10.83 2.67 3.17
N THR A 32 -12.15 2.82 3.14
CA THR A 32 -12.80 3.97 3.80
C THR A 32 -12.78 3.80 5.31
N VAL A 33 -12.86 4.91 6.05
CA VAL A 33 -13.04 4.86 7.51
C VAL A 33 -14.41 4.29 7.91
N ALA A 34 -15.39 4.26 6.99
CA ALA A 34 -16.70 3.62 7.18
C ALA A 34 -16.64 2.07 7.05
N GLY A 35 -15.51 1.55 6.58
CA GLY A 35 -15.33 0.14 6.27
C GLY A 35 -16.05 -0.33 5.00
N THR A 36 -16.58 0.58 4.18
CA THR A 36 -17.12 0.26 2.85
C THR A 36 -16.01 0.14 1.82
N LEU A 37 -16.23 -0.69 0.79
CA LEU A 37 -15.40 -0.73 -0.40
C LEU A 37 -15.99 0.25 -1.42
N THR A 38 -15.24 1.29 -1.79
CA THR A 38 -15.71 2.26 -2.80
C THR A 38 -14.95 2.26 -4.11
N ARG A 39 -13.79 1.59 -4.12
CA ARG A 39 -12.88 1.44 -5.25
C ARG A 39 -12.41 0.00 -5.34
N ARG A 40 -12.00 -0.45 -6.52
CA ARG A 40 -11.42 -1.80 -6.72
C ARG A 40 -10.05 -1.99 -6.04
N TYR A 41 -9.49 -0.90 -5.53
CA TYR A 41 -8.20 -0.83 -4.83
C TYR A 41 -8.34 -0.89 -3.30
N HIS A 42 -9.56 -0.98 -2.78
CA HIS A 42 -9.75 -1.24 -1.35
C HIS A 42 -9.59 -2.73 -1.07
N GLY A 43 -8.94 -3.03 0.04
CA GLY A 43 -8.57 -4.39 0.42
C GLY A 43 -7.74 -4.41 1.69
N LEU A 44 -7.83 -5.50 2.43
CA LEU A 44 -7.02 -5.75 3.61
C LEU A 44 -5.67 -6.37 3.30
N LEU A 45 -5.51 -7.03 2.15
CA LEU A 45 -4.20 -7.45 1.64
C LEU A 45 -4.21 -7.41 0.12
N ILE A 46 -3.52 -6.42 -0.43
CA ILE A 46 -3.19 -6.32 -1.85
C ILE A 46 -1.68 -6.47 -1.97
N ALA A 47 -1.20 -7.50 -2.64
CA ALA A 47 0.22 -7.83 -2.67
C ALA A 47 0.69 -8.15 -4.10
N PRO A 48 1.93 -7.78 -4.45
CA PRO A 48 2.54 -8.24 -5.67
C PRO A 48 2.88 -9.73 -5.57
N LEU A 49 2.38 -10.53 -6.51
CA LEU A 49 2.72 -11.96 -6.59
C LEU A 49 4.00 -12.21 -7.40
N HIS A 50 4.46 -11.18 -8.12
CA HIS A 50 5.61 -11.20 -9.03
C HIS A 50 6.51 -9.99 -8.81
N ALA A 51 7.73 -10.02 -9.38
CA ALA A 51 8.81 -9.10 -9.04
C ALA A 51 8.52 -7.61 -9.36
N HIS A 52 7.62 -7.32 -10.31
CA HIS A 52 7.39 -5.97 -10.85
C HIS A 52 6.08 -5.30 -10.39
N LEU A 53 5.63 -5.57 -9.16
CA LEU A 53 4.43 -4.92 -8.59
C LEU A 53 3.10 -5.23 -9.31
N GLN A 54 2.97 -6.40 -9.94
CA GLN A 54 1.67 -6.91 -10.36
C GLN A 54 0.84 -7.33 -9.15
N ARG A 55 0.11 -6.37 -8.61
CA ARG A 55 -0.62 -6.50 -7.35
C ARG A 55 -1.95 -7.19 -7.56
N HIS A 56 -2.23 -8.13 -6.67
CA HIS A 56 -3.48 -8.86 -6.63
C HIS A 56 -4.22 -8.55 -5.34
N LEU A 57 -5.55 -8.44 -5.42
CA LEU A 57 -6.42 -8.42 -4.24
C LEU A 57 -6.55 -9.85 -3.71
N LEU A 58 -6.07 -10.09 -2.49
CA LEU A 58 -6.04 -11.42 -1.86
C LEU A 58 -7.03 -11.50 -0.69
N PHE A 59 -7.01 -10.49 0.17
CA PHE A 59 -7.95 -10.35 1.29
C PHE A 59 -8.74 -9.06 1.10
N ALA A 60 -10.00 -9.19 0.69
CA ALA A 60 -10.85 -8.05 0.36
C ALA A 60 -11.36 -7.35 1.62
N LYS A 61 -11.90 -8.12 2.57
CA LYS A 61 -12.62 -7.55 3.71
C LYS A 61 -12.76 -8.53 4.86
N ALA A 62 -12.81 -7.99 6.07
CA ALA A 62 -13.14 -8.70 7.29
C ALA A 62 -14.41 -8.08 7.90
N ASP A 63 -15.55 -8.74 7.71
CA ASP A 63 -16.85 -8.26 8.18
C ASP A 63 -17.06 -8.72 9.62
N ALA A 64 -16.76 -7.82 10.58
CA ALA A 64 -16.91 -8.09 12.00
C ALA A 64 -18.36 -7.86 12.47
N GLU A 65 -18.83 -8.76 13.33
CA GLU A 65 -20.15 -8.77 13.95
C GLU A 65 -20.00 -9.12 15.44
N LEU A 66 -20.69 -8.37 16.31
CA LEU A 66 -20.81 -8.70 17.72
C LEU A 66 -22.03 -9.61 17.92
N LEU A 67 -21.82 -10.76 18.55
CA LEU A 67 -22.86 -11.72 18.90
C LEU A 67 -23.23 -11.56 20.38
N GLU A 68 -24.52 -11.34 20.66
CA GLU A 68 -25.08 -11.25 22.01
C GLU A 68 -26.34 -12.10 22.11
N GLY A 69 -26.21 -13.34 22.57
CA GLY A 69 -27.30 -14.32 22.48
C GLY A 69 -27.69 -14.52 21.01
N ASP A 70 -28.97 -14.27 20.69
CA ASP A 70 -29.50 -14.36 19.33
C ASP A 70 -29.35 -13.06 18.53
N ARG A 71 -28.88 -11.97 19.16
CA ARG A 71 -28.69 -10.67 18.50
C ARG A 71 -27.35 -10.63 17.79
N VAL A 72 -27.36 -10.27 16.50
CA VAL A 72 -26.17 -9.99 15.70
C VAL A 72 -26.08 -8.48 15.47
N ILE A 73 -24.97 -7.87 15.86
CA ILE A 73 -24.75 -6.42 15.72
C ILE A 73 -23.56 -6.21 14.77
N PRO A 74 -23.79 -5.74 13.54
CA PRO A 74 -22.73 -5.54 12.57
C PRO A 74 -21.83 -4.35 12.95
N LEU A 75 -20.52 -4.54 12.85
CA LEU A 75 -19.50 -3.49 12.99
C LEU A 75 -18.95 -3.04 11.61
N HIS A 76 -19.57 -3.47 10.53
CA HIS A 76 -19.15 -3.20 9.16
C HIS A 76 -20.27 -2.53 8.37
N THR A 77 -19.90 -1.87 7.27
CA THR A 77 -20.86 -1.28 6.33
C THR A 77 -20.57 -1.83 4.94
N ASN A 78 -21.62 -2.18 4.19
CA ASN A 78 -21.52 -2.58 2.79
C ASN A 78 -22.54 -1.81 1.94
N ARG A 79 -22.22 -1.64 0.66
CA ARG A 79 -23.06 -1.01 -0.34
C ARG A 79 -23.31 -1.99 -1.47
N TRP A 80 -24.55 -2.05 -1.93
CA TRP A 80 -25.02 -3.04 -2.90
C TRP A 80 -25.44 -2.38 -4.19
N GLY A 81 -25.38 -3.12 -5.30
CA GLY A 81 -25.74 -2.58 -6.61
C GLY A 81 -27.21 -2.23 -6.80
N SER A 82 -28.07 -2.74 -5.93
CA SER A 82 -29.45 -2.26 -5.75
C SER A 82 -29.56 -0.81 -5.24
N GLY A 83 -28.48 -0.21 -4.77
CA GLY A 83 -28.45 1.08 -4.06
C GLY A 83 -28.68 0.96 -2.56
N ALA A 84 -28.89 -0.26 -2.04
CA ALA A 84 -29.02 -0.49 -0.61
C ALA A 84 -27.67 -0.32 0.11
N ILE A 85 -27.72 0.22 1.32
CA ILE A 85 -26.63 0.21 2.29
C ILE A 85 -27.08 -0.74 3.38
N GLU A 86 -26.40 -1.87 3.54
CA GLU A 86 -26.69 -2.83 4.62
C GLU A 86 -25.46 -3.74 4.79
N PRO A 87 -24.94 -3.93 6.01
CA PRO A 87 -25.36 -3.27 7.26
C PRO A 87 -24.88 -1.83 7.39
N HIS A 88 -25.37 -1.14 8.42
CA HIS A 88 -25.05 0.26 8.74
C HIS A 88 -24.01 0.40 9.88
N GLY A 89 -22.97 -0.44 9.91
CA GLY A 89 -21.99 -0.46 11.01
C GLY A 89 -21.26 0.87 11.24
N HIS A 90 -21.17 1.74 10.23
CA HIS A 90 -20.59 3.08 10.35
C HIS A 90 -21.26 3.93 11.43
N LEU A 91 -22.57 3.76 11.66
CA LEU A 91 -23.31 4.50 12.69
C LEU A 91 -22.86 4.14 14.12
N SER A 92 -22.23 2.99 14.29
CA SER A 92 -21.65 2.52 15.55
C SER A 92 -20.25 3.07 15.80
N ILE A 93 -19.60 3.69 14.80
CA ILE A 93 -18.27 4.27 14.95
C ILE A 93 -18.38 5.57 15.75
N GLU A 94 -17.85 5.55 16.97
CA GLU A 94 -17.72 6.72 17.84
C GLU A 94 -16.58 7.63 17.39
N SER A 95 -15.45 7.03 17.02
CA SER A 95 -14.31 7.77 16.47
C SER A 95 -13.38 6.90 15.63
N PHE A 96 -12.61 7.59 14.80
CA PHE A 96 -11.47 7.03 14.08
C PHE A 96 -10.25 7.91 14.31
N ARG A 97 -9.07 7.31 14.42
CA ARG A 97 -7.81 8.04 14.48
C ARG A 97 -6.67 7.21 13.89
N LEU A 98 -5.56 7.90 13.63
CA LEU A 98 -4.28 7.25 13.38
C LEU A 98 -3.42 7.26 14.65
N ASP A 99 -2.97 6.08 15.10
CA ASP A 99 -1.89 5.89 16.08
C ASP A 99 -0.58 5.65 15.31
N GLY A 100 0.22 6.71 15.12
CA GLY A 100 1.22 6.71 14.06
C GLY A 100 0.54 6.63 12.70
N ARG A 101 0.80 5.56 11.94
CA ARG A 101 0.08 5.18 10.72
C ARG A 101 -1.08 4.21 10.95
N MET A 102 -1.17 3.61 12.13
CA MET A 102 -2.14 2.54 12.41
C MET A 102 -3.56 3.09 12.47
N PRO A 103 -4.47 2.68 11.58
CA PRO A 103 -5.88 3.03 11.68
C PRO A 103 -6.51 2.35 12.90
N VAL A 104 -7.23 3.16 13.69
CA VAL A 104 -7.91 2.71 14.91
C VAL A 104 -9.32 3.23 14.95
N TRP A 105 -10.26 2.32 15.16
CA TRP A 105 -11.68 2.60 15.32
C TRP A 105 -12.11 2.38 16.75
N HIS A 106 -12.99 3.23 17.25
CA HIS A 106 -13.78 2.99 18.44
C HIS A 106 -15.23 2.80 18.04
N TYR A 107 -15.79 1.63 18.35
CA TYR A 107 -17.20 1.31 18.18
C TYR A 107 -17.92 1.43 19.51
N ARG A 108 -18.97 2.26 19.56
CA ARG A 108 -19.84 2.43 20.73
C ARG A 108 -21.16 1.72 20.48
N LEU A 109 -21.45 0.69 21.29
CA LEU A 109 -22.68 -0.09 21.24
C LEU A 109 -23.34 -0.08 22.62
N ASP A 110 -24.27 0.85 22.83
CA ASP A 110 -24.84 1.15 24.15
C ASP A 110 -23.71 1.49 25.15
N GLU A 111 -23.50 0.66 26.17
CA GLU A 111 -22.45 0.79 27.18
C GLU A 111 -21.14 0.04 26.82
N LEU A 112 -21.07 -0.62 25.66
CA LEU A 112 -19.87 -1.29 25.19
C LEU A 112 -19.01 -0.34 24.36
N LEU A 113 -17.71 -0.36 24.61
CA LEU A 113 -16.70 0.29 23.78
C LEU A 113 -15.72 -0.76 23.26
N ILE A 114 -15.64 -0.92 21.95
CA ILE A 114 -14.71 -1.85 21.28
C ILE A 114 -13.73 -1.05 20.45
N GLU A 115 -12.44 -1.26 20.67
CA GLU A 115 -11.39 -0.75 19.81
C GLU A 115 -11.06 -1.79 18.74
N ALA A 116 -10.93 -1.36 17.48
CA ALA A 116 -10.41 -2.18 16.38
C ALA A 116 -9.17 -1.53 15.79
N ARG A 117 -8.17 -2.33 15.43
CA ARG A 117 -6.91 -1.88 14.82
C ARG A 117 -6.55 -2.75 13.63
N ILE A 118 -5.90 -2.15 12.64
CA ILE A 118 -5.33 -2.85 11.49
C ILE A 118 -3.88 -2.40 11.32
N TRP A 119 -2.95 -3.31 11.04
CA TRP A 119 -1.57 -2.98 10.70
C TRP A 119 -0.96 -4.03 9.78
N MET A 120 0.10 -3.65 9.07
CA MET A 120 0.91 -4.55 8.25
C MET A 120 2.32 -4.62 8.84
N GLU A 121 2.88 -5.82 8.96
CA GLU A 121 4.28 -5.96 9.39
C GLU A 121 5.21 -5.52 8.25
N HIS A 122 6.15 -4.62 8.56
CA HIS A 122 7.09 -4.12 7.56
C HIS A 122 7.98 -5.24 7.05
N GLY A 123 8.15 -5.33 5.73
CA GLY A 123 8.91 -6.37 5.07
C GLY A 123 8.13 -7.67 4.86
N ARG A 124 6.80 -7.69 5.08
CA ARG A 124 5.98 -8.90 4.97
C ARG A 124 4.63 -8.65 4.29
N HIS A 125 4.21 -9.57 3.43
CA HIS A 125 2.87 -9.57 2.86
C HIS A 125 1.85 -10.15 3.85
N SER A 126 1.74 -9.48 5.00
CA SER A 126 0.81 -9.83 6.07
C SER A 126 0.01 -8.64 6.55
N THR A 127 -1.21 -8.90 7.04
CA THR A 127 -2.08 -7.89 7.65
C THR A 127 -2.76 -8.47 8.86
N SER A 128 -2.59 -7.79 9.98
CA SER A 128 -3.19 -8.15 11.26
C SER A 128 -4.39 -7.25 11.53
N LEU A 129 -5.46 -7.86 12.04
CA LEU A 129 -6.65 -7.20 12.54
C LEU A 129 -6.86 -7.63 13.98
N ALA A 130 -7.04 -6.67 14.87
CA ALA A 130 -7.28 -6.98 16.27
C ALA A 130 -8.35 -6.08 16.88
N TRP A 131 -9.05 -6.63 17.85
CA TRP A 131 -10.09 -5.97 18.62
C TRP A 131 -9.80 -6.08 20.11
N CYS A 132 -10.23 -5.08 20.87
CA CYS A 132 -10.17 -5.07 22.33
C CYS A 132 -11.45 -4.46 22.88
N LEU A 133 -12.07 -5.15 23.84
CA LEU A 133 -13.20 -4.60 24.58
C LEU A 133 -12.66 -3.69 25.69
N LEU A 134 -12.93 -2.40 25.59
CA LEU A 134 -12.44 -1.38 26.52
C LEU A 134 -13.42 -1.09 27.66
N GLU A 135 -14.73 -1.11 27.38
CA GLU A 135 -15.78 -0.84 28.36
C GLU A 135 -16.88 -1.91 28.27
N ASN A 136 -17.29 -2.45 29.42
CA ASN A 136 -18.43 -3.36 29.56
C ASN A 136 -18.97 -3.36 31.01
N PRO A 137 -19.53 -2.23 31.47
CA PRO A 137 -19.97 -2.08 32.87
C PRO A 137 -21.10 -3.06 33.23
N ALA A 138 -21.99 -3.35 32.29
CA ALA A 138 -23.09 -4.31 32.45
C ALA A 138 -22.65 -5.80 32.36
N GLN A 139 -21.36 -6.08 32.17
CA GLN A 139 -20.80 -7.45 32.06
C GLN A 139 -21.55 -8.32 31.02
N ARG A 140 -21.95 -7.69 29.90
CA ARG A 140 -22.65 -8.35 28.79
C ARG A 140 -21.77 -9.47 28.24
N LYS A 141 -22.38 -10.62 27.98
CA LYS A 141 -21.71 -11.78 27.37
C LYS A 141 -21.76 -11.65 25.87
N VAL A 142 -20.62 -11.34 25.27
CA VAL A 142 -20.50 -11.06 23.85
C VAL A 142 -19.36 -11.85 23.22
N GLN A 143 -19.52 -12.20 21.94
CA GLN A 143 -18.47 -12.81 21.11
C GLN A 143 -18.28 -11.96 19.86
N LEU A 144 -17.08 -11.97 19.28
CA LEU A 144 -16.84 -11.32 18.00
C LEU A 144 -16.74 -12.39 16.92
N ARG A 145 -17.57 -12.32 15.89
CA ARG A 145 -17.43 -13.17 14.70
C ARG A 145 -16.96 -12.31 13.53
N VAL A 146 -15.96 -12.78 12.82
CA VAL A 146 -15.37 -12.09 11.67
C VAL A 146 -15.52 -12.95 10.43
N ARG A 147 -16.28 -12.47 9.45
CA ARG A 147 -16.42 -13.11 8.13
C ARG A 147 -15.24 -12.72 7.25
N LEU A 148 -14.57 -13.69 6.64
CA LEU A 148 -13.38 -13.48 5.82
C LEU A 148 -13.73 -13.50 4.34
N LEU A 149 -13.59 -12.36 3.66
CA LEU A 149 -13.84 -12.21 2.23
C LEU A 149 -12.52 -12.13 1.46
N THR A 150 -12.28 -13.08 0.57
CA THR A 150 -11.07 -13.18 -0.24
C THR A 150 -11.36 -13.01 -1.71
N ASN A 151 -10.28 -12.81 -2.47
CA ASN A 151 -10.32 -12.77 -3.92
C ASN A 151 -8.97 -13.22 -4.48
N MET A 152 -8.91 -13.44 -5.78
CA MET A 152 -7.64 -13.53 -6.51
C MET A 152 -7.88 -12.86 -7.86
N ARG A 153 -7.76 -11.53 -7.85
CA ARG A 153 -7.87 -10.72 -9.06
C ARG A 153 -6.74 -9.70 -9.12
N ASP A 154 -6.34 -9.36 -10.33
CA ASP A 154 -5.54 -8.17 -10.57
C ASP A 154 -6.22 -6.95 -9.91
N HIS A 155 -5.44 -6.10 -9.23
CA HIS A 155 -5.99 -4.96 -8.50
C HIS A 155 -6.54 -3.85 -9.42
N HIS A 156 -6.19 -3.85 -10.72
CA HIS A 156 -6.81 -3.05 -11.78
C HIS A 156 -7.97 -3.78 -12.46
N GLY A 157 -8.22 -5.06 -12.14
CA GLY A 157 -9.34 -5.83 -12.65
C GLY A 157 -10.59 -5.73 -11.79
N VAL A 158 -11.63 -6.43 -12.25
CA VAL A 158 -12.82 -6.80 -11.46
C VAL A 158 -12.95 -8.31 -11.48
N THR A 159 -13.62 -8.89 -10.48
CA THR A 159 -13.77 -10.35 -10.43
C THR A 159 -14.76 -10.81 -11.48
N GLY A 160 -14.29 -11.68 -12.38
CA GLY A 160 -15.12 -12.33 -13.37
C GLY A 160 -15.98 -13.44 -12.77
N PHE A 161 -17.01 -13.87 -13.50
CA PHE A 161 -17.85 -15.02 -13.10
C PHE A 161 -17.11 -16.37 -13.21
N ASP A 162 -16.04 -16.43 -14.01
CA ASP A 162 -15.23 -17.64 -14.23
C ASP A 162 -14.04 -17.76 -13.26
N SER A 163 -14.05 -17.02 -12.14
CA SER A 163 -12.96 -17.07 -11.15
C SER A 163 -12.87 -18.46 -10.50
N PRO A 164 -11.67 -19.09 -10.48
CA PRO A 164 -11.51 -20.43 -9.93
C PRO A 164 -11.82 -20.44 -8.43
N SER A 165 -12.57 -21.44 -7.99
CA SER A 165 -12.77 -21.68 -6.56
C SER A 165 -11.47 -22.20 -5.94
N PRO A 166 -10.98 -21.58 -4.86
CA PRO A 166 -9.78 -22.05 -4.17
C PRO A 166 -10.06 -23.32 -3.38
N ALA A 167 -9.02 -24.13 -3.17
CA ALA A 167 -9.07 -25.19 -2.16
C ALA A 167 -8.89 -24.57 -0.76
N GLN A 168 -9.59 -25.10 0.24
CA GLN A 168 -9.53 -24.64 1.63
C GLN A 168 -9.09 -25.76 2.57
N GLN A 169 -8.22 -25.44 3.52
CA GLN A 169 -7.89 -26.30 4.66
C GLN A 169 -8.16 -25.54 5.94
N ILE A 170 -8.77 -26.18 6.92
CA ILE A 170 -9.19 -25.52 8.18
C ILE A 170 -8.77 -26.38 9.36
N SER A 171 -8.18 -25.72 10.35
CA SER A 171 -7.92 -26.24 11.69
C SER A 171 -8.67 -25.38 12.72
N ASP A 172 -8.56 -25.68 14.01
CA ASP A 172 -9.29 -24.94 15.06
C ASP A 172 -9.06 -23.41 14.99
N ARG A 173 -7.89 -22.96 14.52
CA ARG A 173 -7.48 -21.54 14.56
C ARG A 173 -6.86 -21.04 13.27
N GLU A 174 -6.93 -21.83 12.21
CA GLU A 174 -6.29 -21.50 10.94
C GLU A 174 -7.24 -21.82 9.77
N ILE A 175 -7.21 -20.97 8.75
CA ILE A 175 -7.88 -21.18 7.47
C ILE A 175 -6.84 -20.90 6.38
N ASP A 176 -6.49 -21.91 5.60
CA ASP A 176 -5.58 -21.81 4.47
C ASP A 176 -6.36 -21.84 3.17
N VAL A 177 -6.20 -20.80 2.35
CA VAL A 177 -6.89 -20.64 1.07
C VAL A 177 -5.89 -20.71 -0.08
N ASN A 178 -6.10 -21.69 -0.97
CA ASN A 178 -5.18 -22.01 -2.05
C ASN A 178 -5.84 -21.69 -3.40
N TYR A 179 -5.54 -20.52 -3.95
CA TYR A 179 -5.89 -20.17 -5.33
C TYR A 179 -4.87 -20.79 -6.31
N PRO A 180 -5.28 -21.22 -7.51
CA PRO A 180 -4.34 -21.64 -8.55
C PRO A 180 -3.30 -20.55 -8.85
N ASP A 181 -2.04 -20.97 -9.05
CA ASP A 181 -0.90 -20.11 -9.41
C ASP A 181 -0.62 -18.94 -8.45
N CYS A 182 -1.11 -19.04 -7.21
CA CYS A 182 -0.93 -18.04 -6.15
C CYS A 182 -0.34 -18.72 -4.89
N PRO A 183 0.53 -18.04 -4.12
CA PRO A 183 0.88 -18.49 -2.78
C PRO A 183 -0.37 -18.72 -1.91
N THR A 184 -0.30 -19.68 -1.00
CA THR A 184 -1.37 -19.93 -0.02
C THR A 184 -1.61 -18.68 0.83
N LEU A 185 -2.87 -18.27 0.94
CA LEU A 185 -3.30 -17.23 1.87
C LEU A 185 -3.67 -17.88 3.20
N HIS A 186 -2.83 -17.67 4.20
CA HIS A 186 -2.97 -18.17 5.55
C HIS A 186 -3.71 -17.17 6.42
N PHE A 187 -4.82 -17.58 7.02
CA PHE A 187 -5.46 -16.86 8.13
C PHE A 187 -5.13 -17.60 9.41
N HIS A 188 -4.51 -16.94 10.38
CA HIS A 188 -4.17 -17.56 11.66
C HIS A 188 -4.63 -16.69 12.84
N SER A 189 -4.94 -17.35 13.95
CA SER A 189 -5.20 -16.72 15.24
C SER A 189 -4.64 -17.57 16.39
N ARG A 190 -4.39 -16.94 17.54
CA ARG A 190 -4.07 -17.66 18.79
C ARG A 190 -5.30 -18.15 19.56
N CYS A 191 -6.45 -17.55 19.32
CA CYS A 191 -7.69 -17.81 20.04
C CYS A 191 -8.88 -17.82 19.11
N GLY A 192 -10.03 -18.22 19.64
CA GLY A 192 -11.24 -18.37 18.84
C GLY A 192 -11.30 -19.71 18.12
N VAL A 193 -12.32 -19.82 17.28
CA VAL A 193 -12.67 -21.01 16.50
C VAL A 193 -12.87 -20.59 15.05
N ALA A 194 -12.23 -21.32 14.13
CA ALA A 194 -12.45 -21.17 12.69
C ALA A 194 -13.61 -22.07 12.23
N GLU A 195 -14.49 -21.52 11.41
CA GLU A 195 -15.62 -22.23 10.81
C GLU A 195 -15.58 -22.08 9.30
N GLN A 196 -15.79 -23.19 8.58
CA GLN A 196 -15.79 -23.20 7.14
C GLN A 196 -17.00 -22.44 6.57
N ALA A 197 -16.74 -21.65 5.53
CA ALA A 197 -17.77 -21.13 4.65
C ALA A 197 -17.24 -21.10 3.21
N HIS A 198 -18.12 -21.32 2.25
CA HIS A 198 -17.77 -21.26 0.84
C HIS A 198 -18.96 -20.78 0.03
N PHE A 199 -19.11 -19.46 -0.05
CA PHE A 199 -20.13 -18.82 -0.88
C PHE A 199 -19.66 -17.44 -1.31
N TRP A 200 -20.15 -16.99 -2.46
CA TRP A 200 -19.85 -15.66 -2.96
C TRP A 200 -20.78 -14.62 -2.37
N VAL A 201 -20.19 -13.51 -1.92
CA VAL A 201 -20.92 -12.27 -1.62
C VAL A 201 -20.84 -11.41 -2.87
N GLU A 202 -22.00 -11.20 -3.48
CA GLU A 202 -22.15 -10.61 -4.80
C GLU A 202 -22.54 -9.13 -4.72
N ASP A 203 -22.42 -8.44 -5.86
CA ASP A 203 -23.05 -7.13 -6.11
C ASP A 203 -22.57 -6.00 -5.17
N PHE A 204 -21.28 -6.01 -4.79
CA PHE A 204 -20.67 -4.85 -4.14
C PHE A 204 -20.72 -3.65 -5.07
N ASP A 205 -21.06 -2.49 -4.51
CA ASP A 205 -21.13 -1.23 -5.24
C ASP A 205 -19.92 -0.33 -4.99
N LEU A 206 -19.13 -0.06 -6.04
CA LEU A 206 -17.96 0.81 -6.02
C LEU A 206 -18.27 2.21 -6.62
N PRO A 207 -18.78 3.20 -5.84
CA PRO A 207 -19.18 4.52 -6.36
C PRO A 207 -18.09 5.25 -7.10
N ILE A 208 -16.85 5.17 -6.61
CA ILE A 208 -15.77 5.95 -7.19
C ILE A 208 -15.34 5.35 -8.53
N GLU A 209 -15.44 4.03 -8.73
CA GLU A 209 -15.20 3.46 -10.05
C GLU A 209 -16.29 3.88 -11.05
N ARG A 210 -17.55 3.96 -10.60
CA ARG A 210 -18.65 4.50 -11.41
C ARG A 210 -18.38 5.93 -11.85
N GLU A 211 -17.96 6.80 -10.93
CA GLU A 211 -17.60 8.20 -11.24
C GLU A 211 -16.46 8.30 -12.26
N ARG A 212 -15.54 7.32 -12.27
CA ARG A 212 -14.44 7.21 -13.22
C ARG A 212 -14.84 6.57 -14.55
N GLY A 213 -16.10 6.11 -14.70
CA GLY A 213 -16.57 5.40 -15.89
C GLY A 213 -15.98 3.99 -16.04
N LEU A 214 -15.55 3.37 -14.94
CA LEU A 214 -14.98 2.03 -14.88
C LEU A 214 -16.02 1.01 -14.38
N PRO A 215 -15.80 -0.31 -14.58
CA PRO A 215 -16.62 -1.33 -13.94
C PRO A 215 -16.72 -1.12 -12.44
N ASP A 216 -17.95 -1.02 -11.94
CA ASP A 216 -18.29 -0.53 -10.59
C ASP A 216 -18.98 -1.59 -9.71
N ARG A 217 -18.94 -2.85 -10.15
CA ARG A 217 -19.45 -4.03 -9.45
C ARG A 217 -18.33 -4.99 -9.15
N ASP A 218 -18.34 -5.55 -7.95
CA ASP A 218 -17.40 -6.60 -7.55
C ASP A 218 -18.08 -7.69 -6.72
N ARG A 219 -17.39 -8.81 -6.55
CA ARG A 219 -17.81 -9.96 -5.77
C ARG A 219 -16.62 -10.57 -5.03
N HIS A 220 -16.86 -11.10 -3.85
CA HIS A 220 -15.80 -11.67 -3.02
C HIS A 220 -16.21 -13.01 -2.43
N LEU A 221 -15.27 -13.95 -2.35
CA LEU A 221 -15.54 -15.27 -1.82
C LEU A 221 -15.43 -15.25 -0.28
N CYS A 222 -16.53 -15.59 0.39
CA CYS A 222 -16.50 -15.90 1.81
C CYS A 222 -15.85 -17.27 2.00
N VAL A 223 -14.71 -17.29 2.70
CA VAL A 223 -13.90 -18.51 2.93
C VAL A 223 -14.05 -19.08 4.33
N GLY A 224 -14.73 -18.35 5.23
CA GLY A 224 -14.95 -18.80 6.58
C GLY A 224 -15.25 -17.68 7.54
N TYR A 225 -15.47 -18.09 8.78
CA TYR A 225 -15.64 -17.21 9.93
C TYR A 225 -14.57 -17.54 10.97
N MET A 226 -14.09 -16.52 11.67
CA MET A 226 -13.35 -16.69 12.92
C MET A 226 -14.14 -16.05 14.06
N THR A 227 -14.46 -16.85 15.08
CA THR A 227 -15.25 -16.41 16.24
C THR A 227 -14.39 -16.39 17.49
N PHE A 228 -14.30 -15.24 18.14
CA PHE A 228 -13.46 -14.98 19.29
C PHE A 228 -14.27 -14.77 20.57
N PRO A 229 -13.85 -15.38 21.70
CA PRO A 229 -14.33 -14.95 23.00
C PRO A 229 -13.79 -13.55 23.32
N ILE A 230 -14.66 -12.67 23.82
CA ILE A 230 -14.28 -11.30 24.17
C ILE A 230 -14.07 -11.19 25.68
N HIS A 231 -12.89 -10.72 26.08
CA HIS A 231 -12.57 -10.41 27.47
C HIS A 231 -12.14 -8.94 27.60
N LEU A 232 -12.61 -8.27 28.65
CA LEU A 232 -12.32 -6.87 28.93
C LEU A 232 -10.80 -6.65 29.02
N GLY A 233 -10.26 -5.71 28.23
CA GLY A 233 -8.85 -5.33 28.23
C GLY A 233 -7.88 -6.29 27.51
N HIS A 234 -8.39 -7.36 26.90
CA HIS A 234 -7.56 -8.33 26.16
C HIS A 234 -7.72 -8.18 24.65
N TRP A 235 -6.59 -8.25 23.94
CA TRP A 235 -6.56 -8.26 22.48
C TRP A 235 -6.86 -9.65 21.92
N PHE A 236 -7.61 -9.69 20.83
CA PHE A 236 -7.90 -10.88 20.04
C PHE A 236 -8.10 -10.47 18.58
N GLY A 237 -7.98 -11.42 17.66
CA GLY A 237 -8.00 -11.10 16.24
C GLY A 237 -7.28 -12.15 15.41
N LEU A 238 -6.92 -11.77 14.19
CA LEU A 238 -6.32 -12.67 13.21
C LEU A 238 -5.28 -11.94 12.37
N THR A 239 -4.40 -12.71 11.75
CA THR A 239 -3.46 -12.23 10.73
C THR A 239 -3.69 -13.03 9.44
N ALA A 240 -3.77 -12.30 8.32
CA ALA A 240 -3.74 -12.86 6.99
C ALA A 240 -2.32 -12.71 6.41
N SER A 241 -1.73 -13.75 5.83
CA SER A 241 -0.37 -13.74 5.29
C SER A 241 -0.25 -14.65 4.07
N ILE A 242 0.57 -14.27 3.08
CA ILE A 242 1.02 -15.18 2.01
C ILE A 242 2.46 -15.68 2.21
N GLU A 243 3.04 -15.39 3.37
CA GLU A 243 4.37 -15.82 3.77
C GLU A 243 4.24 -16.78 4.96
N ILE A 244 5.00 -17.88 4.92
CA ILE A 244 5.04 -18.85 6.03
C ILE A 244 5.65 -18.16 7.26
N ASP A 245 4.87 -18.10 8.34
CA ASP A 245 5.28 -17.46 9.59
C ASP A 245 6.27 -18.32 10.39
N GLU A 246 7.29 -17.68 10.99
CA GLU A 246 7.96 -18.27 12.15
C GLU A 246 7.05 -18.19 13.38
N PRO A 247 7.10 -19.17 14.32
CA PRO A 247 6.22 -19.18 15.47
C PRO A 247 6.23 -17.94 16.38
N ALA A 248 7.31 -17.15 16.33
CA ALA A 248 7.43 -15.89 17.05
C ALA A 248 6.58 -14.76 16.45
N ALA A 249 6.21 -14.84 15.16
CA ALA A 249 5.32 -13.88 14.50
C ALA A 249 3.86 -13.97 14.98
N TYR A 250 3.49 -15.05 15.69
CA TYR A 250 2.12 -15.31 16.16
C TYR A 250 1.67 -14.47 17.38
N TYR A 251 2.48 -13.56 17.92
CA TYR A 251 2.05 -12.66 19.00
C TYR A 251 1.60 -11.32 18.41
N MET A 252 0.28 -11.16 18.22
CA MET A 252 -0.29 -9.94 17.62
C MET A 252 0.09 -8.68 18.40
N GLU A 253 0.16 -8.74 19.72
CA GLU A 253 0.56 -7.61 20.55
C GLU A 253 2.03 -7.22 20.32
N ASP A 254 2.91 -8.21 20.11
CA ASP A 254 4.31 -7.93 19.80
C ASP A 254 4.47 -7.40 18.37
N ALA A 255 3.70 -7.91 17.41
CA ALA A 255 3.64 -7.36 16.05
C ALA A 255 3.15 -5.90 16.06
N MET A 256 2.10 -5.61 16.83
CA MET A 256 1.57 -4.26 17.03
C MET A 256 2.62 -3.34 17.67
N ARG A 257 3.33 -3.81 18.71
CA ARG A 257 4.43 -3.05 19.34
C ARG A 257 5.58 -2.79 18.37
N ARG A 258 5.96 -3.76 17.53
CA ARG A 258 6.99 -3.58 16.49
C ARG A 258 6.58 -2.50 15.48
N PHE A 259 5.31 -2.50 15.06
CA PHE A 259 4.77 -1.45 14.19
C PHE A 259 4.88 -0.06 14.83
N GLN A 260 4.38 0.10 16.06
CA GLN A 260 4.42 1.38 16.77
C GLN A 260 5.86 1.84 17.06
N ALA A 261 6.73 0.91 17.45
CA ALA A 261 8.15 1.19 17.70
C ALA A 261 8.87 1.64 16.43
N ARG A 262 8.53 1.08 15.26
CA ARG A 262 9.06 1.52 13.97
C ARG A 262 8.65 2.96 13.68
N ASP A 263 7.36 3.28 13.77
CA ASP A 263 6.85 4.64 13.51
C ASP A 263 7.52 5.67 14.44
N LEU A 264 7.64 5.34 15.73
CA LEU A 264 8.33 6.20 16.70
C LEU A 264 9.82 6.35 16.38
N ALA A 265 10.50 5.27 16.02
CA ALA A 265 11.92 5.29 15.67
C ALA A 265 12.17 6.14 14.41
N MET A 266 11.30 6.05 13.40
CA MET A 266 11.38 6.87 12.20
C MET A 266 11.28 8.36 12.54
N LEU A 267 10.22 8.76 13.25
CA LEU A 267 10.03 10.17 13.65
C LEU A 267 11.19 10.68 14.49
N THR A 268 11.66 9.87 15.45
CA THR A 268 12.77 10.24 16.33
C THR A 268 14.07 10.41 15.54
N ASN A 269 14.42 9.45 14.69
CA ASN A 269 15.64 9.49 13.89
C ASN A 269 15.64 10.68 12.93
N THR A 270 14.53 10.91 12.20
CA THR A 270 14.42 12.06 11.30
C THR A 270 14.56 13.39 12.06
N LYS A 271 13.96 13.52 13.25
CA LYS A 271 14.07 14.75 14.07
C LYS A 271 15.46 14.97 14.65
N ILE A 272 16.22 13.90 14.91
CA ILE A 272 17.63 13.98 15.33
C ILE A 272 18.51 14.43 14.16
N ILE A 273 18.34 13.82 12.99
CA ILE A 273 19.16 14.09 11.79
C ILE A 273 18.85 15.47 11.22
N SER A 274 17.57 15.84 11.20
CA SER A 274 17.06 17.08 10.65
C SER A 274 16.28 17.86 11.73
N PRO A 275 16.99 18.60 12.63
CA PRO A 275 16.38 19.27 13.78
C PRO A 275 15.25 20.26 13.44
N ALA A 276 15.22 20.76 12.20
CA ALA A 276 14.14 21.61 11.70
C ALA A 276 12.74 20.97 11.90
N PHE A 277 12.63 19.64 11.76
CA PHE A 277 11.38 18.92 11.98
C PHE A 277 10.94 18.87 13.45
N SER A 278 11.85 19.08 14.41
CA SER A 278 11.47 19.13 15.84
C SER A 278 10.59 20.34 16.16
N SER A 279 10.72 21.42 15.39
CA SER A 279 9.91 22.64 15.51
C SER A 279 8.70 22.68 14.58
N ALA A 280 8.54 21.65 13.75
CA ALA A 280 7.50 21.62 12.73
C ALA A 280 6.12 21.31 13.34
N PRO A 281 5.02 21.77 12.71
CA PRO A 281 3.67 21.44 13.16
C PRO A 281 3.44 19.92 13.21
N ALA A 282 2.61 19.45 14.15
CA ALA A 282 2.37 18.02 14.36
C ALA A 282 1.82 17.26 13.13
N TRP A 283 1.20 17.95 12.18
CA TRP A 283 0.75 17.32 10.93
C TRP A 283 1.91 16.91 10.00
N ILE A 284 3.09 17.51 10.16
CA ILE A 284 4.30 17.13 9.43
C ILE A 284 4.76 15.73 9.83
N ASP A 285 4.56 15.31 11.08
CA ASP A 285 4.86 13.93 11.51
C ASP A 285 4.09 12.90 10.67
N GLN A 286 2.87 13.23 10.24
CA GLN A 286 2.11 12.36 9.35
C GLN A 286 2.68 12.32 7.93
N LEU A 287 3.23 13.44 7.42
CA LEU A 287 3.96 13.42 6.15
C LEU A 287 5.24 12.59 6.22
N LEU A 288 5.98 12.69 7.32
CA LEU A 288 7.20 11.92 7.55
C LEU A 288 6.91 10.41 7.58
N LEU A 289 5.83 10.02 8.27
CA LEU A 289 5.37 8.63 8.28
C LEU A 289 4.86 8.18 6.90
N ALA A 290 4.09 9.00 6.20
CA ALA A 290 3.58 8.68 4.87
C ALA A 290 4.69 8.57 3.82
N ALA A 291 5.81 9.30 3.98
CA ALA A 291 6.95 9.20 3.08
C ALA A 291 7.56 7.79 3.03
N ASP A 292 7.57 7.06 4.17
CA ASP A 292 8.03 5.66 4.24
C ASP A 292 7.24 4.76 3.30
N SER A 293 5.93 5.03 3.14
CA SER A 293 5.01 4.13 2.45
C SER A 293 5.31 3.96 0.97
N PHE A 294 6.01 4.91 0.36
CA PHE A 294 6.40 4.86 -1.04
C PHE A 294 7.73 4.13 -1.25
N VAL A 295 8.53 3.93 -0.20
CA VAL A 295 9.84 3.31 -0.31
C VAL A 295 9.69 1.80 -0.14
N ILE A 296 10.11 1.06 -1.16
CA ILE A 296 10.00 -0.40 -1.18
C ILE A 296 11.36 -1.03 -1.42
N ARG A 297 11.47 -2.31 -1.06
CA ARG A 297 12.65 -3.12 -1.37
C ARG A 297 12.25 -4.35 -2.18
N TYR A 298 12.82 -4.47 -3.37
CA TYR A 298 12.79 -5.69 -4.16
C TYR A 298 13.84 -6.67 -3.63
N GLY A 299 13.49 -7.96 -3.50
CA GLY A 299 14.39 -9.00 -2.99
C GLY A 299 14.67 -8.88 -1.49
N GLN A 300 14.81 -10.02 -0.80
CA GLN A 300 15.06 -10.03 0.66
C GLN A 300 16.55 -10.05 1.02
N ASP A 301 17.42 -10.43 0.10
CA ASP A 301 18.85 -10.58 0.38
C ASP A 301 19.62 -9.28 0.12
N ASP A 302 20.58 -8.96 0.98
CA ASP A 302 21.41 -7.74 0.87
C ASP A 302 22.25 -7.67 -0.40
N THR A 303 22.54 -8.83 -1.02
CA THR A 303 23.37 -8.95 -2.23
C THR A 303 22.61 -8.64 -3.53
N HIS A 304 21.30 -8.90 -3.57
CA HIS A 304 20.49 -8.73 -4.79
C HIS A 304 19.32 -7.77 -4.61
N GLY A 305 19.06 -7.31 -3.39
CA GLY A 305 17.92 -6.46 -3.11
C GLY A 305 18.14 -5.00 -3.51
N ARG A 306 17.15 -4.42 -4.19
CA ARG A 306 17.16 -3.04 -4.69
C ARG A 306 16.06 -2.22 -4.04
N ASP A 307 16.43 -1.05 -3.52
CA ASP A 307 15.45 -0.09 -3.02
C ASP A 307 14.86 0.70 -4.20
N ALA A 308 13.57 0.94 -4.15
CA ALA A 308 12.81 1.65 -5.18
C ALA A 308 11.73 2.53 -4.56
N ILE A 309 11.20 3.45 -5.37
CA ILE A 309 10.09 4.32 -4.99
C ILE A 309 8.88 3.98 -5.85
N VAL A 310 7.76 3.69 -5.22
CA VAL A 310 6.45 3.61 -5.88
C VAL A 310 6.01 5.03 -6.20
N ALA A 311 5.74 5.34 -7.46
CA ALA A 311 5.42 6.69 -7.91
C ALA A 311 4.10 7.21 -7.33
N GLY A 312 3.15 6.31 -7.08
CA GLY A 312 1.88 6.66 -6.46
C GLY A 312 0.95 5.47 -6.33
N TYR A 313 0.50 5.21 -5.12
CA TYR A 313 -0.54 4.22 -4.91
C TYR A 313 -1.93 4.79 -5.26
N PRO A 314 -2.89 3.93 -5.65
CA PRO A 314 -2.72 2.50 -5.93
C PRO A 314 -2.28 2.20 -7.37
N TRP A 315 -2.24 3.21 -8.25
CA TRP A 315 -2.19 3.00 -9.69
C TRP A 315 -0.81 2.70 -10.26
N PHE A 316 0.24 3.22 -9.65
CA PHE A 316 1.56 3.19 -10.23
C PHE A 316 2.45 2.16 -9.53
N GLY A 317 3.41 1.66 -10.31
CA GLY A 317 4.59 0.96 -9.83
C GLY A 317 5.75 1.94 -9.69
N GLU A 318 6.93 1.47 -10.03
CA GLU A 318 8.13 2.31 -10.10
C GLU A 318 8.19 3.09 -11.40
N TRP A 319 8.53 4.38 -11.30
CA TRP A 319 8.81 5.25 -12.43
C TRP A 319 10.16 5.93 -12.20
N GLY A 320 11.05 5.85 -13.19
CA GLY A 320 12.43 6.34 -13.05
C GLY A 320 12.48 7.84 -12.79
N ARG A 321 11.73 8.63 -13.57
CA ARG A 321 11.61 10.08 -13.41
C ARG A 321 11.15 10.46 -12.00
N ASP A 322 10.01 9.92 -11.58
CA ASP A 322 9.36 10.23 -10.30
C ASP A 322 10.25 9.85 -9.12
N SER A 323 10.94 8.71 -9.21
CA SER A 323 11.89 8.28 -8.18
C SER A 323 13.00 9.31 -7.97
N MET A 324 13.57 9.86 -9.05
CA MET A 324 14.67 10.82 -8.93
C MET A 324 14.21 12.20 -8.45
N ILE A 325 13.00 12.64 -8.84
CA ILE A 325 12.40 13.86 -8.32
C ILE A 325 12.07 13.72 -6.82
N ALA A 326 11.52 12.58 -6.41
CA ALA A 326 11.05 12.37 -5.05
C ALA A 326 12.17 12.03 -4.06
N LEU A 327 13.28 11.42 -4.52
CA LEU A 327 14.38 10.94 -3.66
C LEU A 327 14.90 11.97 -2.65
N PRO A 328 15.15 13.25 -3.01
CA PRO A 328 15.62 14.24 -2.04
C PRO A 328 14.64 14.47 -0.89
N GLY A 329 13.33 14.48 -1.18
CA GLY A 329 12.30 14.67 -0.16
C GLY A 329 12.04 13.42 0.67
N LEU A 330 11.92 12.25 0.01
CA LEU A 330 11.56 11.00 0.67
C LEU A 330 12.70 10.36 1.43
N LEU A 331 13.95 10.53 0.97
CA LEU A 331 15.11 9.82 1.53
C LEU A 331 16.18 10.73 2.12
N LEU A 332 16.51 11.86 1.49
CA LEU A 332 17.58 12.73 2.00
C LEU A 332 17.07 13.61 3.15
N ALA A 333 15.95 14.32 2.97
CA ALA A 333 15.42 15.18 4.02
C ALA A 333 15.07 14.41 5.30
N THR A 334 14.64 13.15 5.15
CA THR A 334 14.21 12.25 6.22
C THR A 334 15.36 11.48 6.89
N GLY A 335 16.58 11.53 6.33
CA GLY A 335 17.77 10.88 6.90
C GLY A 335 18.02 9.44 6.44
N HIS A 336 17.29 8.94 5.45
CA HIS A 336 17.39 7.58 4.91
C HIS A 336 18.50 7.43 3.85
N TYR A 337 19.71 7.86 4.21
CA TYR A 337 20.83 8.00 3.27
C TYR A 337 21.31 6.68 2.66
N GLN A 338 21.29 5.59 3.43
CA GLN A 338 21.70 4.28 2.92
C GLN A 338 20.71 3.76 1.87
N GLN A 339 19.40 4.03 2.06
CA GLN A 339 18.38 3.69 1.06
C GLN A 339 18.55 4.56 -0.19
N ALA A 340 18.81 5.87 -0.03
CA ALA A 340 19.11 6.74 -1.17
C ALA A 340 20.32 6.23 -1.98
N ARG A 341 21.40 5.85 -1.29
CA ARG A 341 22.60 5.26 -1.92
C ARG A 341 22.25 4.00 -2.72
N ARG A 342 21.54 3.05 -2.10
CA ARG A 342 21.19 1.77 -2.75
C ARG A 342 20.24 1.96 -3.93
N LEU A 343 19.27 2.88 -3.82
CA LEU A 343 18.39 3.23 -4.93
C LEU A 343 19.21 3.82 -6.08
N LEU A 344 20.02 4.85 -5.82
CA LEU A 344 20.83 5.49 -6.86
C LEU A 344 21.77 4.50 -7.55
N LEU A 345 22.51 3.69 -6.80
CA LEU A 345 23.40 2.69 -7.37
C LEU A 345 22.63 1.59 -8.12
N GLY A 346 21.45 1.21 -7.64
CA GLY A 346 20.58 0.22 -8.28
C GLY A 346 20.09 0.62 -9.66
N TYR A 347 20.14 1.91 -10.01
CA TYR A 347 19.80 2.42 -11.34
C TYR A 347 20.97 2.43 -12.33
N LEU A 348 22.22 2.31 -11.87
CA LEU A 348 23.39 2.27 -12.76
C LEU A 348 23.30 1.19 -13.85
N PRO A 349 22.98 -0.09 -13.56
CA PRO A 349 22.90 -1.13 -14.60
C PRO A 349 21.70 -0.95 -15.54
N LEU A 350 20.79 -0.02 -15.23
CA LEU A 350 19.60 0.27 -16.03
C LEU A 350 19.83 1.42 -17.03
N VAL A 351 20.99 2.09 -16.99
CA VAL A 351 21.30 3.15 -17.96
C VAL A 351 21.64 2.51 -19.31
N GLU A 352 20.89 2.88 -20.35
CA GLU A 352 21.11 2.39 -21.71
C GLU A 352 21.20 3.56 -22.69
N ARG A 353 22.29 3.64 -23.46
CA ARG A 353 22.56 4.74 -24.41
C ARG A 353 22.40 6.13 -23.76
N GLY A 354 22.85 6.25 -22.50
CA GLY A 354 22.76 7.49 -21.72
C GLY A 354 21.35 7.86 -21.25
N MET A 355 20.36 6.98 -21.42
CA MET A 355 18.99 7.20 -20.94
C MET A 355 18.69 6.32 -19.73
N LEU A 356 17.85 6.83 -18.84
CA LEU A 356 17.25 6.07 -17.76
C LEU A 356 15.88 5.53 -18.23
N PRO A 357 15.44 4.35 -17.80
CA PRO A 357 14.07 3.92 -18.05
C PRO A 357 13.06 4.86 -17.37
N ASN A 358 11.99 5.21 -18.07
CA ASN A 358 10.85 5.94 -17.52
C ASN A 358 9.94 5.00 -16.74
N PHE A 359 9.59 3.87 -17.35
CA PHE A 359 8.62 2.90 -16.84
C PHE A 359 9.22 1.50 -16.85
N PHE A 360 8.92 0.75 -15.80
CA PHE A 360 9.31 -0.65 -15.65
C PHE A 360 8.07 -1.53 -15.89
N PRO A 361 7.88 -2.06 -17.12
CA PRO A 361 6.83 -3.03 -17.36
C PRO A 361 7.12 -4.33 -16.60
N GLY A 362 6.08 -5.15 -16.44
CA GLY A 362 6.10 -6.37 -15.64
C GLY A 362 7.08 -7.47 -16.12
N ASP A 363 7.02 -8.64 -15.48
CA ASP A 363 7.90 -9.79 -15.71
C ASP A 363 8.25 -10.04 -17.21
N GLY A 364 9.54 -9.95 -17.53
CA GLY A 364 10.11 -10.30 -18.84
C GLY A 364 10.03 -9.21 -19.91
N GLU A 365 9.39 -8.08 -19.63
CA GLU A 365 9.30 -6.96 -20.56
C GLU A 365 10.47 -5.97 -20.42
N THR A 366 10.81 -5.31 -21.51
CA THR A 366 11.93 -4.36 -21.55
C THR A 366 11.52 -3.02 -20.95
N PRO A 367 12.28 -2.45 -19.99
CA PRO A 367 12.07 -1.09 -19.50
C PRO A 367 11.92 -0.08 -20.65
N GLN A 368 10.99 0.87 -20.49
CA GLN A 368 10.69 1.84 -21.55
C GLN A 368 11.57 3.08 -21.41
N TYR A 369 12.33 3.40 -22.46
CA TYR A 369 13.26 4.54 -22.50
C TYR A 369 12.67 5.73 -23.27
N ASN A 370 11.42 6.09 -23.00
CA ASN A 370 10.70 7.21 -23.62
C ASN A 370 10.74 8.47 -22.75
N THR A 371 11.94 8.86 -22.29
CA THR A 371 12.11 10.01 -21.38
C THR A 371 13.40 10.76 -21.65
N ALA A 372 13.30 12.04 -21.99
CA ALA A 372 14.43 12.94 -22.17
C ALA A 372 14.88 13.62 -20.85
N ASP A 373 14.06 13.55 -19.79
CA ASP A 373 14.30 14.26 -18.53
C ASP A 373 14.71 13.34 -17.37
N ALA A 374 14.39 12.04 -17.39
CA ALA A 374 14.70 11.15 -16.26
C ALA A 374 16.21 11.02 -15.98
N ALA A 375 17.06 10.92 -17.01
CA ALA A 375 18.50 10.81 -16.83
C ALA A 375 19.12 12.11 -16.27
N LEU A 376 18.54 13.27 -16.63
CA LEU A 376 18.95 14.56 -16.08
C LEU A 376 18.54 14.67 -14.60
N TRP A 377 17.32 14.26 -14.26
CA TRP A 377 16.89 14.16 -12.86
C TRP A 377 17.75 13.18 -12.04
N TYR A 378 18.23 12.10 -12.65
CA TYR A 378 19.15 11.18 -12.00
C TYR A 378 20.51 11.82 -11.65
N ILE A 379 21.04 12.66 -12.54
CA ILE A 379 22.23 13.47 -12.26
C ILE A 379 21.94 14.44 -11.11
N GLU A 380 20.80 15.13 -11.12
CA GLU A 380 20.40 16.04 -10.05
C GLU A 380 20.22 15.31 -8.70
N ALA A 381 19.69 14.09 -8.71
CA ALA A 381 19.57 13.26 -7.52
C ALA A 381 20.94 12.88 -6.95
N TRP A 382 21.92 12.54 -7.80
CA TRP A 382 23.32 12.34 -7.39
C TRP A 382 23.96 13.63 -6.86
N CYS A 383 23.69 14.78 -7.47
CA CYS A 383 24.14 16.08 -6.99
C CYS A 383 23.59 16.36 -5.58
N ALA A 384 22.28 16.17 -5.37
CA ALA A 384 21.65 16.32 -4.07
C ALA A 384 22.24 15.36 -3.02
N TYR A 385 22.46 14.09 -3.38
CA TYR A 385 23.10 13.10 -2.52
C TYR A 385 24.54 13.50 -2.14
N LEU A 386 25.35 13.95 -3.10
CA LEU A 386 26.71 14.43 -2.85
C LEU A 386 26.72 15.69 -1.98
N VAL A 387 25.80 16.63 -2.23
CA VAL A 387 25.68 17.85 -1.42
C VAL A 387 25.35 17.50 0.04
N GLY A 388 24.41 16.58 0.25
CA GLY A 388 23.97 16.17 1.59
C GLY A 388 24.99 15.30 2.34
N ILE A 389 25.57 14.28 1.70
CA ILE A 389 26.25 13.17 2.40
C ILE A 389 27.77 13.18 2.19
N LYS A 390 28.27 13.84 1.14
CA LYS A 390 29.70 13.89 0.80
C LYS A 390 30.34 12.50 0.58
N ASP A 391 29.54 11.50 0.20
CA ASP A 391 29.98 10.13 -0.09
C ASP A 391 30.66 10.04 -1.46
N LEU A 392 31.92 10.48 -1.50
CA LEU A 392 32.76 10.45 -2.69
C LEU A 392 33.00 9.05 -3.26
N PRO A 393 33.18 7.97 -2.45
CA PRO A 393 33.33 6.63 -3.00
C PRO A 393 32.16 6.19 -3.88
N SER A 394 30.92 6.41 -3.44
CA SER A 394 29.73 6.03 -4.24
C SER A 394 29.60 6.89 -5.50
N VAL A 395 29.96 8.17 -5.42
CA VAL A 395 30.00 9.03 -6.62
C VAL A 395 31.07 8.57 -7.59
N ALA A 396 32.25 8.15 -7.11
CA ALA A 396 33.31 7.62 -7.96
C ALA A 396 32.89 6.33 -8.66
N GLU A 397 32.11 5.48 -8.00
CA GLU A 397 31.50 4.27 -8.60
C GLU A 397 30.50 4.64 -9.71
N ALA A 398 29.64 5.64 -9.49
CA ALA A 398 28.65 6.09 -10.47
C ALA A 398 29.25 6.93 -11.61
N TRP A 399 30.40 7.58 -11.39
CA TRP A 399 30.97 8.60 -12.25
C TRP A 399 31.11 8.19 -13.73
N PRO A 400 31.61 6.99 -14.08
CA PRO A 400 31.72 6.59 -15.48
C PRO A 400 30.38 6.57 -16.22
N VAL A 401 29.30 6.14 -15.54
CA VAL A 401 27.95 6.10 -16.10
C VAL A 401 27.38 7.51 -16.23
N LEU A 402 27.59 8.37 -15.22
CA LEU A 402 27.15 9.77 -15.28
C LEU A 402 27.83 10.52 -16.44
N GLN A 403 29.12 10.29 -16.68
CA GLN A 403 29.83 10.83 -17.84
C GLN A 403 29.26 10.31 -19.16
N GLN A 404 28.91 9.02 -19.21
CA GLN A 404 28.31 8.41 -20.40
C GLN A 404 26.96 9.04 -20.76
N ILE A 405 26.13 9.36 -19.76
CA ILE A 405 24.86 10.10 -19.96
C ILE A 405 25.14 11.43 -20.68
N ILE A 406 26.08 12.23 -20.16
CA ILE A 406 26.44 13.52 -20.76
C ILE A 406 26.96 13.37 -22.19
N VAL A 407 27.82 12.37 -22.45
CA VAL A 407 28.36 12.10 -23.79
C VAL A 407 27.23 11.77 -24.77
N HIS A 408 26.27 10.93 -24.38
CA HIS A 408 25.13 10.59 -25.24
C HIS A 408 24.17 11.76 -25.47
N TYR A 409 23.96 12.61 -24.47
CA TYR A 409 23.14 13.81 -24.66
C TYR A 409 23.84 14.83 -25.57
N ARG A 410 25.18 14.91 -25.51
CA ARG A 410 25.98 15.75 -26.41
C ARG A 410 25.99 15.23 -27.84
N ASP A 411 26.32 13.96 -28.02
CA ASP A 411 26.61 13.36 -29.34
C ASP A 411 25.36 12.81 -30.04
N GLY A 412 24.29 12.56 -29.27
CA GLY A 412 23.03 12.01 -29.76
C GLY A 412 22.67 10.66 -29.11
N THR A 413 21.40 10.49 -28.80
CA THR A 413 20.81 9.22 -28.37
C THR A 413 19.43 8.98 -29.01
N ARG A 414 18.60 8.11 -28.44
CA ARG A 414 17.26 7.78 -28.94
C ARG A 414 16.40 9.04 -29.04
N HIS A 415 15.33 8.97 -29.84
CA HIS A 415 14.28 9.99 -29.90
C HIS A 415 14.77 11.42 -30.25
N GLY A 416 15.84 11.50 -31.05
CA GLY A 416 16.41 12.77 -31.49
C GLY A 416 17.03 13.59 -30.36
N ILE A 417 17.29 12.99 -29.20
CA ILE A 417 17.92 13.70 -28.07
C ILE A 417 19.38 13.97 -28.42
N VAL A 418 19.75 15.23 -28.63
CA VAL A 418 21.11 15.66 -29.01
C VAL A 418 21.33 17.12 -28.65
N MET A 419 22.58 17.50 -28.42
CA MET A 419 22.95 18.90 -28.24
C MET A 419 23.14 19.58 -29.60
N ASP A 420 22.48 20.72 -29.79
CA ASP A 420 22.77 21.59 -30.92
C ASP A 420 24.16 22.21 -30.75
N VAL A 421 24.99 22.11 -31.79
CA VAL A 421 26.37 22.60 -31.77
C VAL A 421 26.46 24.12 -31.89
N GLU A 422 25.42 24.78 -32.39
CA GLU A 422 25.41 26.24 -32.57
C GLU A 422 25.15 26.99 -31.25
N ASP A 423 24.21 26.51 -30.44
CA ASP A 423 23.80 27.18 -29.19
C ASP A 423 24.07 26.37 -27.91
N GLY A 424 24.42 25.08 -28.02
CA GLY A 424 24.70 24.20 -26.89
C GLY A 424 23.44 23.72 -26.14
N LEU A 425 22.24 23.97 -26.67
CA LEU A 425 20.99 23.52 -26.07
C LEU A 425 20.65 22.08 -26.49
N LEU A 426 19.91 21.38 -25.63
CA LEU A 426 19.42 20.04 -25.96
C LEU A 426 18.15 20.14 -26.78
N PHE A 427 18.16 19.50 -27.95
CA PHE A 427 16.97 19.16 -28.71
C PHE A 427 16.52 17.75 -28.34
N ALA A 428 15.21 17.53 -28.26
CA ALA A 428 14.61 16.21 -28.08
C ALA A 428 13.26 16.18 -28.83
N GLY A 429 12.96 15.10 -29.54
CA GLY A 429 11.70 15.01 -30.25
C GLY A 429 11.63 13.84 -31.21
N GLU A 430 10.55 13.06 -31.09
CA GLU A 430 10.16 12.04 -32.06
C GLU A 430 8.65 12.07 -32.22
N ALA A 431 8.16 12.03 -33.46
CA ALA A 431 6.74 12.09 -33.75
C ALA A 431 6.01 10.90 -33.07
N GLY A 432 4.94 11.20 -32.32
CA GLY A 432 4.14 10.19 -31.63
C GLY A 432 4.73 9.69 -30.30
N ILE A 433 5.87 10.24 -29.86
CA ILE A 433 6.51 9.92 -28.59
C ILE A 433 6.43 11.11 -27.62
N GLN A 434 6.07 10.81 -26.39
CA GLN A 434 5.96 11.74 -25.28
C GLN A 434 7.20 11.65 -24.38
N LEU A 435 8.12 12.62 -24.51
CA LEU A 435 9.46 12.50 -23.94
C LEU A 435 9.67 13.23 -22.61
N THR A 436 8.77 14.12 -22.20
CA THR A 436 8.89 14.90 -20.97
C THR A 436 7.86 14.47 -19.94
N TRP A 437 7.95 14.99 -18.71
CA TRP A 437 6.95 14.77 -17.66
C TRP A 437 5.51 15.14 -18.05
N MET A 438 5.31 15.97 -19.09
CA MET A 438 3.98 16.22 -19.66
C MET A 438 3.67 15.15 -20.71
N ASP A 439 3.53 13.90 -20.28
CA ASP A 439 3.46 12.70 -21.13
C ASP A 439 2.05 12.18 -21.41
N ALA A 440 1.04 13.05 -21.38
CA ALA A 440 -0.33 12.66 -21.69
C ALA A 440 -0.47 12.21 -23.17
N LYS A 441 -1.00 10.99 -23.36
CA LYS A 441 -1.25 10.37 -24.67
C LYS A 441 -2.63 9.74 -24.73
N VAL A 442 -3.36 9.94 -25.83
CA VAL A 442 -4.67 9.31 -26.09
C VAL A 442 -4.60 8.56 -27.42
N GLY A 443 -4.68 7.22 -27.36
CA GLY A 443 -4.36 6.37 -28.50
C GLY A 443 -2.92 6.66 -28.96
N ASP A 444 -2.75 7.02 -30.23
CA ASP A 444 -1.44 7.40 -30.79
C ASP A 444 -1.15 8.91 -30.69
N THR A 445 -2.09 9.71 -30.20
CA THR A 445 -1.96 11.18 -30.18
C THR A 445 -1.29 11.64 -28.89
N VAL A 446 -0.12 12.27 -29.01
CA VAL A 446 0.55 12.97 -27.91
C VAL A 446 -0.14 14.32 -27.70
N ILE A 447 -0.62 14.57 -26.49
CA ILE A 447 -1.43 15.76 -26.18
C ILE A 447 -0.56 16.99 -25.92
N THR A 448 0.59 16.78 -25.27
CA THR A 448 1.52 17.85 -24.87
C THR A 448 2.94 17.54 -25.35
N PRO A 449 3.20 17.55 -26.67
CA PRO A 449 4.56 17.36 -27.18
C PRO A 449 5.44 18.53 -26.74
N ARG A 450 6.58 18.22 -26.13
CA ARG A 450 7.54 19.18 -25.59
C ARG A 450 8.95 18.70 -25.82
#